data_AF-A0A1S3QJ84-F1
#
_entry.id   AF-A0A1S3QJ84-F1
#
_cell.length_a   1.000
_cell.length_b   1.000
_cell.length_c   1.000
_cell.angle_alpha   90.00
_cell.angle_beta   90.00
_cell.angle_gamma   90.00
#
_symmetry.space_group_name_H-M   'P 1'
#
loop_
_entity.id
_entity.type
_entity.pdbx_description
1 polymer ?
#
loop_
_entity_poly.entity_id
_entity_poly.type
_entity_poly.pdbx_seq_one_letter_code
_entity_poly.pdbx_strand_id
1 'polypeptide(L)'
;MQYLRAVVTRALAIQSWVERAERQVLLSDAVDLSELFHPDTFLNALRQETARSMGCSMDSLKFVASWKSPIAEAQLQVKVGGLQLEGCSFDGVRLSENQHDSPSVSAVPACYMAWIAQVQTHTLTLTLTHTHSHTHT
;
A
#
# COMPACT_ATOMS: atom_id res chain seq x y z
N MET A 1 -16.92 -25.54 9.31
CA MET A 1 -15.98 -25.26 10.42
C MET A 1 -14.92 -24.20 10.12
N GLN A 2 -14.66 -23.81 8.87
CA GLN A 2 -13.64 -22.78 8.54
C GLN A 2 -14.02 -21.38 9.05
N TYR A 3 -15.31 -21.01 8.98
CA TYR A 3 -15.78 -19.71 9.47
C TYR A 3 -15.52 -19.50 10.96
N LEU A 4 -15.92 -20.45 11.82
CA LEU A 4 -15.68 -20.35 13.27
C LEU A 4 -14.19 -20.25 13.61
N ARG A 5 -13.34 -21.01 12.91
CA ARG A 5 -11.89 -20.92 13.06
C ARG A 5 -11.40 -19.52 12.69
N ALA A 6 -11.82 -18.98 11.54
CA ALA A 6 -11.43 -17.65 11.09
C ALA A 6 -11.87 -16.56 12.08
N VAL A 7 -13.11 -16.60 12.58
CA VAL A 7 -13.62 -15.63 13.55
C VAL A 7 -12.83 -15.68 14.87
N VAL A 8 -12.57 -16.88 15.39
CA VAL A 8 -11.77 -17.05 16.62
C VAL A 8 -10.33 -16.57 16.42
N THR A 9 -9.69 -16.94 15.31
CA THR A 9 -8.34 -16.48 14.99
C THR A 9 -8.26 -14.96 14.90
N ARG A 10 -9.20 -14.31 14.20
CA ARG A 10 -9.27 -12.84 14.13
C ARG A 10 -9.51 -12.22 15.50
N ALA A 11 -10.45 -12.75 16.29
CA ALA A 11 -10.74 -12.23 17.63
C ALA A 11 -9.54 -12.30 18.60
N LEU A 12 -8.72 -13.35 18.50
CA LEU A 12 -7.48 -13.47 19.26
C LEU A 12 -6.41 -12.49 18.75
N ALA A 13 -6.27 -12.36 17.42
CA ALA A 13 -5.32 -11.42 16.83
C ALA A 13 -5.64 -9.97 17.22
N ILE A 14 -6.91 -9.56 17.19
CA ILE A 14 -7.34 -8.20 17.59
C ILE A 14 -6.90 -7.84 19.02
N GLN A 15 -6.84 -8.79 19.96
CA GLN A 15 -6.34 -8.50 21.31
C GLN A 15 -4.87 -8.06 21.28
N SER A 16 -4.03 -8.74 20.50
CA SER A 16 -2.63 -8.34 20.30
C SER A 16 -2.51 -6.99 19.58
N TRP A 17 -3.40 -6.69 18.63
CA TRP A 17 -3.43 -5.39 17.96
C TRP A 17 -3.73 -4.25 18.94
N VAL A 18 -4.69 -4.45 19.85
CA VAL A 18 -5.04 -3.46 20.88
C VAL A 18 -3.84 -3.19 21.78
N GLU A 19 -3.18 -4.23 22.31
CA GLU A 19 -2.00 -4.07 23.15
C GLU A 19 -0.85 -3.31 22.45
N ARG A 20 -0.61 -3.60 21.16
CA ARG A 20 0.40 -2.89 20.35
C ARG A 20 0.00 -1.45 20.07
N ALA A 21 -1.28 -1.19 19.83
CA ALA A 21 -1.81 0.14 19.57
C ALA A 21 -1.73 1.05 20.81
N GLU A 22 -2.08 0.53 21.99
CA GLU A 22 -1.96 1.25 23.27
C GLU A 22 -0.53 1.67 23.58
N ARG A 23 0.44 0.83 23.18
CA ARG A 23 1.88 1.11 23.30
C ARG A 23 2.44 1.99 22.17
N GLN A 24 1.62 2.42 21.22
CA GLN A 24 2.02 3.17 20.02
C GLN A 24 3.07 2.46 19.15
N VAL A 25 3.14 1.13 19.20
CA VAL A 25 4.06 0.29 18.41
C VAL A 25 3.33 -0.58 17.39
N LEU A 26 2.08 -0.23 17.04
CA LEU A 26 1.33 -1.01 16.06
C LEU A 26 2.02 -1.04 14.70
N LEU A 27 2.52 0.11 14.25
CA LEU A 27 3.10 0.30 12.92
C LEU A 27 4.61 0.04 12.85
N SER A 28 5.25 -0.29 13.98
CA SER A 28 6.70 -0.54 14.01
C SER A 28 7.08 -1.91 13.43
N ASP A 29 6.15 -2.86 13.44
CA ASP A 29 6.32 -4.21 12.90
C ASP A 29 5.28 -4.51 11.81
N ALA A 30 5.49 -5.60 11.08
CA ALA A 30 4.57 -6.07 10.07
C ALA A 30 3.20 -6.39 10.68
N VAL A 31 2.15 -6.05 9.93
CA VAL A 31 0.77 -6.41 10.24
C VAL A 31 0.20 -7.31 9.15
N ASP A 32 -0.66 -8.25 9.52
CA ASP A 32 -1.39 -9.07 8.56
C ASP A 32 -2.84 -8.58 8.47
N LEU A 33 -3.25 -8.11 7.29
CA LEU A 33 -4.61 -7.58 7.09
C LEU A 33 -5.69 -8.66 7.20
N SER A 34 -5.34 -9.95 7.10
CA SER A 34 -6.28 -11.07 7.25
C SER A 34 -6.79 -11.25 8.68
N GLU A 35 -6.10 -10.65 9.65
CA GLU A 35 -6.46 -10.64 11.08
C GLU A 35 -7.63 -9.67 11.37
N LEU A 36 -7.89 -8.73 10.47
CA LEU A 36 -8.95 -7.73 10.61
C LEU A 36 -10.28 -8.24 10.04
N PHE A 37 -11.40 -7.79 10.61
CA PHE A 37 -12.73 -8.00 10.01
C PHE A 37 -12.98 -7.07 8.82
N HIS A 38 -12.47 -5.83 8.91
CA HIS A 38 -12.64 -4.77 7.90
C HIS A 38 -11.29 -4.10 7.59
N PRO A 39 -10.43 -4.72 6.77
CA PRO A 39 -9.09 -4.21 6.47
C PRO A 39 -9.08 -2.87 5.71
N ASP A 40 -10.11 -2.62 4.90
CA ASP A 40 -10.36 -1.36 4.21
C ASP A 40 -10.56 -0.19 5.20
N THR A 41 -11.26 -0.44 6.29
CA THR A 41 -11.49 0.55 7.35
C THR A 41 -10.17 0.92 8.04
N PHE A 42 -9.28 -0.05 8.26
CA PHE A 42 -7.93 0.21 8.77
C PHE A 42 -7.11 1.09 7.83
N LEU A 43 -7.08 0.78 6.53
CA LEU A 43 -6.37 1.61 5.55
C LEU A 43 -6.96 3.02 5.43
N ASN A 44 -8.27 3.16 5.62
CA ASN A 44 -8.91 4.47 5.66
C ASN A 44 -8.63 5.24 6.97
N ALA A 45 -8.51 4.56 8.11
CA ALA A 45 -8.06 5.18 9.36
C ALA A 45 -6.60 5.67 9.24
N LEU A 46 -5.74 4.87 8.59
CA LEU A 46 -4.38 5.28 8.24
C LEU A 46 -4.38 6.55 7.37
N ARG A 47 -5.32 6.65 6.40
CA ARG A 47 -5.51 7.85 5.58
C ARG A 47 -5.87 9.08 6.42
N GLN A 48 -6.83 8.93 7.33
CA GLN A 48 -7.30 10.01 8.20
C GLN A 48 -6.17 10.51 9.11
N GLU A 49 -5.42 9.61 9.72
CA GLU A 49 -4.30 9.97 10.60
C GLU A 49 -3.19 10.65 9.81
N THR A 50 -2.89 10.17 8.60
CA THR A 50 -1.91 10.81 7.71
C THR A 50 -2.34 12.22 7.33
N ALA A 51 -3.61 12.42 6.91
CA ALA A 51 -4.15 13.73 6.58
C ALA A 51 -4.09 14.70 7.77
N ARG A 52 -4.43 14.21 8.96
CA ARG A 52 -4.37 14.98 10.21
C ARG A 52 -2.94 15.38 10.55
N SER A 53 -1.99 14.47 10.45
CA SER A 53 -0.57 14.73 10.71
C SER A 53 0.03 15.73 9.71
N MET A 54 -0.38 15.67 8.45
CA MET A 54 0.06 16.56 7.37
C MET A 54 -0.71 17.90 7.31
N GLY A 55 -1.83 18.03 8.03
CA GLY A 55 -2.68 19.22 7.98
C GLY A 55 -3.35 19.45 6.61
N CYS A 56 -3.63 18.39 5.86
CA CYS A 56 -4.20 18.47 4.50
C CYS A 56 -5.57 17.78 4.39
N SER A 57 -6.30 18.03 3.29
CA SER A 57 -7.53 17.29 3.00
C SER A 57 -7.23 15.81 2.72
N MET A 58 -8.12 14.90 3.13
CA MET A 58 -8.01 13.47 2.78
C MET A 58 -8.03 13.24 1.27
N ASP A 59 -8.67 14.12 0.50
CA ASP A 59 -8.75 14.03 -0.96
C ASP A 59 -7.45 14.44 -1.66
N SER A 60 -6.52 15.05 -0.92
CA SER A 60 -5.19 15.41 -1.43
C SER A 60 -4.16 14.28 -1.27
N LEU A 61 -4.59 13.09 -0.84
CA LEU A 61 -3.73 11.93 -0.62
C LEU A 61 -3.96 10.85 -1.67
N LYS A 62 -2.88 10.19 -2.09
CA LYS A 62 -2.91 8.98 -2.91
C LYS A 62 -2.30 7.80 -2.16
N PHE A 63 -2.86 6.62 -2.38
CA PHE A 63 -2.36 5.37 -1.80
C PHE A 63 -1.20 4.82 -2.64
N VAL A 64 -0.12 4.44 -1.98
CA VAL A 64 1.08 3.88 -2.62
C VAL A 64 1.58 2.66 -1.85
N ALA A 65 2.18 1.73 -2.58
CA ALA A 65 2.76 0.51 -2.02
C ALA A 65 4.15 0.25 -2.65
N SER A 66 5.08 -0.30 -1.86
CA SER A 66 6.46 -0.57 -2.27
C SER A 66 7.02 -1.83 -1.59
N TRP A 67 7.57 -2.74 -2.38
CA TRP A 67 8.32 -3.92 -1.88
C TRP A 67 9.82 -3.69 -1.73
N LYS A 68 10.36 -2.60 -2.31
CA LYS A 68 11.81 -2.38 -2.36
C LYS A 68 12.36 -1.72 -1.11
N SER A 69 11.64 -0.74 -0.60
CA SER A 69 12.07 0.08 0.53
C SER A 69 10.89 0.79 1.19
N PRO A 70 11.06 1.25 2.44
CA PRO A 70 10.22 2.29 3.03
C PRO A 70 9.95 3.45 2.06
N ILE A 71 8.78 4.06 2.18
CA ILE A 71 8.31 5.14 1.31
C ILE A 71 8.78 6.44 1.93
N ALA A 72 9.82 7.05 1.36
CA ALA A 72 10.49 8.22 1.94
C ALA A 72 9.57 9.45 2.11
N GLU A 73 8.59 9.61 1.23
CA GLU A 73 7.61 10.71 1.27
C GLU A 73 6.44 10.46 2.23
N ALA A 74 6.37 9.28 2.84
CA ALA A 74 5.27 8.91 3.73
C ALA A 74 5.49 9.46 5.15
N GLN A 75 4.53 10.27 5.59
CA GLN A 75 4.46 10.71 6.99
C GLN A 75 4.16 9.53 7.93
N LEU A 76 3.28 8.63 7.47
CA LEU A 76 2.90 7.41 8.17
C LEU A 76 2.87 6.26 7.17
N GLN A 77 3.51 5.16 7.53
CA GLN A 77 3.53 3.96 6.70
C GLN A 77 3.31 2.72 7.55
N VAL A 78 2.82 1.67 6.92
CA VAL A 78 2.62 0.37 7.54
C VAL A 78 3.32 -0.71 6.71
N LYS A 79 3.96 -1.66 7.38
CA LYS A 79 4.50 -2.85 6.74
C LYS A 79 3.44 -3.94 6.78
N VAL A 80 3.03 -4.45 5.62
CA VAL A 80 1.98 -5.47 5.51
C VAL A 80 2.59 -6.80 5.07
N GLY A 81 2.40 -7.84 5.88
CA GLY A 81 2.79 -9.22 5.60
C GLY A 81 1.58 -10.10 5.26
N GLY A 82 1.82 -11.41 5.11
CA GLY A 82 0.76 -12.41 4.89
C GLY A 82 0.10 -12.36 3.50
N LEU A 83 0.62 -11.54 2.59
CA LEU A 83 0.08 -11.41 1.23
C LEU A 83 0.35 -12.69 0.42
N GLN A 84 -0.64 -13.06 -0.39
CA GLN A 84 -0.59 -14.21 -1.27
C GLN A 84 -0.89 -13.78 -2.71
N LEU A 85 -0.31 -14.50 -3.66
CA LEU A 85 -0.43 -14.26 -5.09
C LEU A 85 -0.71 -15.57 -5.81
N GLU A 86 -1.56 -15.50 -6.83
CA GLU A 86 -1.89 -16.62 -7.71
C GLU A 86 -1.51 -16.28 -9.15
N GLY A 87 -1.24 -17.33 -9.95
CA GLY A 87 -0.96 -17.20 -11.39
C GLY A 87 0.46 -16.72 -11.75
N CYS A 88 1.25 -16.26 -10.78
CA CYS A 88 2.67 -15.95 -10.95
C CYS A 88 3.41 -16.02 -9.61
N SER A 89 4.74 -16.00 -9.68
CA SER A 89 5.62 -15.95 -8.52
C SER A 89 6.29 -14.59 -8.43
N PHE A 90 6.56 -14.11 -7.20
CA PHE A 90 7.13 -12.79 -6.96
C PHE A 90 8.21 -12.86 -5.87
N ASP A 91 9.42 -12.40 -6.20
CA ASP A 91 10.59 -12.46 -5.31
C ASP A 91 10.86 -11.16 -4.53
N GLY A 92 9.98 -10.15 -4.67
CA GLY A 92 10.17 -8.81 -4.09
C GLY A 92 10.74 -7.79 -5.08
N VAL A 93 11.25 -8.24 -6.23
CA VAL A 93 11.85 -7.38 -7.26
C VAL A 93 11.15 -7.55 -8.60
N ARG A 94 10.81 -8.79 -9.00
CA ARG A 94 10.25 -9.12 -10.31
C ARG A 94 9.19 -10.21 -10.19
N LEU A 95 8.25 -10.17 -11.14
CA LEU A 95 7.31 -11.25 -11.38
C LEU A 95 7.95 -12.28 -12.31
N SER A 96 7.71 -13.56 -12.03
CA SER A 96 8.09 -14.66 -12.90
C SER A 96 6.88 -15.55 -13.18
N GLU A 97 6.85 -16.12 -14.39
CA GLU A 97 5.84 -17.11 -14.77
C GLU A 97 5.97 -18.38 -13.92
N ASN A 98 4.82 -19.00 -13.65
CA ASN A 98 4.77 -20.27 -12.93
C ASN A 98 5.17 -21.42 -13.87
N GLN A 99 5.84 -22.42 -13.30
CA GLN A 99 6.13 -23.69 -13.95
C GLN A 99 5.04 -24.73 -13.65
N HIS A 100 5.08 -25.87 -14.35
CA HIS A 100 4.10 -26.95 -14.21
C HIS A 100 4.00 -27.54 -12.79
N ASP A 101 5.08 -27.43 -12.01
CA ASP A 101 5.22 -27.89 -10.63
C ASP A 101 5.09 -26.75 -9.61
N SER A 102 4.83 -25.52 -10.06
CA SER A 102 4.66 -24.37 -9.17
C SER A 102 3.35 -24.46 -8.39
N PRO A 103 3.34 -24.00 -7.12
CA PRO A 103 2.13 -24.00 -6.31
C PRO A 103 1.07 -23.05 -6.89
N SER A 104 -0.20 -23.39 -6.71
CA SER A 104 -1.33 -22.53 -7.13
C SER A 104 -1.32 -21.17 -6.43
N VAL A 105 -0.82 -21.13 -5.19
CA VAL A 105 -0.73 -19.94 -4.35
C VAL A 105 0.71 -19.78 -3.86
N SER A 106 1.28 -18.60 -4.06
CA SER A 106 2.63 -18.24 -3.61
C SER A 106 2.58 -17.11 -2.59
N ALA A 107 3.41 -17.20 -1.56
CA ALA A 107 3.56 -16.11 -0.60
C ALA A 107 4.31 -14.93 -1.24
N VAL A 108 3.93 -13.72 -0.86
CA VAL A 108 4.55 -12.48 -1.32
C VAL A 108 5.33 -11.84 -0.17
N PRO A 109 6.54 -11.28 -0.41
CA PRO A 109 7.26 -10.53 0.61
C PRO A 109 6.44 -9.39 1.18
N ALA A 110 6.74 -9.00 2.42
CA ALA A 110 6.06 -7.89 3.06
C ALA A 110 6.22 -6.59 2.25
N CYS A 111 5.14 -5.81 2.17
CA CYS A 111 5.06 -4.58 1.40
C CYS A 111 4.88 -3.37 2.32
N TYR A 112 5.53 -2.26 2.02
CA TYR A 112 5.25 -0.98 2.67
C TYR A 112 4.06 -0.32 1.99
N MET A 113 3.07 0.12 2.77
CA MET A 113 1.88 0.82 2.28
C MET A 113 1.77 2.17 3.00
N ALA A 114 1.41 3.21 2.27
CA ALA A 114 1.26 4.55 2.82
C ALA A 114 0.30 5.42 2.01
N TRP A 115 -0.14 6.51 2.63
CA TRP A 115 -0.79 7.63 1.97
C TRP A 115 0.22 8.78 1.84
N ILE A 116 0.41 9.30 0.62
CA ILE A 116 1.33 10.41 0.35
C ILE A 116 0.60 11.55 -0.35
N ALA A 117 1.14 12.76 -0.28
CA ALA A 117 0.58 13.91 -0.96
C ALA A 117 0.47 13.65 -2.48
N GLN A 118 -0.70 13.93 -3.03
CA GLN A 118 -0.89 13.98 -4.46
C GLN A 118 -0.29 15.29 -4.98
N VAL A 119 0.93 15.22 -5.52
CA VAL A 119 1.51 16.34 -6.25
C VAL A 119 0.62 16.62 -7.46
N GLN A 120 -0.20 17.67 -7.41
CA GLN A 120 -0.90 18.18 -8.59
C GLN A 120 0.17 18.72 -9.54
N THR A 121 0.60 17.90 -10.49
CA THR A 121 1.47 18.35 -11.56
C THR A 121 0.61 19.20 -12.49
N HIS A 122 0.44 20.49 -12.19
CA HIS A 122 0.05 21.45 -13.21
C HIS A 122 1.22 21.54 -14.20
N THR A 123 1.22 20.62 -15.17
CA THR A 123 2.10 20.72 -16.33
C THR A 123 1.63 21.94 -17.10
N LEU A 124 2.35 23.06 -16.95
CA LEU A 124 2.25 24.16 -17.90
C LEU A 124 2.78 23.62 -19.23
N THR A 125 1.90 23.07 -20.06
CA THR A 125 2.21 22.70 -21.43
C THR A 125 2.40 24.00 -22.22
N LEU A 126 3.62 24.57 -22.17
CA LEU A 126 4.03 25.61 -23.10
C LEU A 126 4.20 24.94 -24.47
N THR A 127 3.15 24.92 -25.27
CA THR A 127 3.24 24.61 -26.70
C THR A 127 3.96 25.76 -27.41
N LEU A 128 5.29 25.66 -27.54
CA LEU A 128 6.04 26.49 -28.47
C LEU A 128 5.66 26.08 -29.90
N THR A 129 4.75 26.81 -30.53
CA THR A 129 4.51 26.72 -31.96
C THR A 129 5.64 27.44 -32.69
N HIS A 130 6.61 26.68 -33.19
CA HIS A 130 7.62 27.21 -34.09
C HIS A 130 6.97 27.48 -35.45
N THR A 131 6.66 28.75 -35.74
CA THR A 131 6.22 29.19 -37.07
C THR A 131 7.41 29.18 -38.03
N HIS A 132 7.54 28.10 -38.80
CA HIS A 132 8.50 28.06 -39.92
C HIS A 132 7.89 28.83 -41.11
N SER A 133 8.26 30.11 -41.26
CA SER A 133 7.99 30.88 -42.47
C SER A 133 8.94 30.43 -43.58
N HIS A 134 8.50 29.48 -44.40
CA HIS A 134 9.16 29.22 -45.68
C HIS A 134 8.85 30.39 -46.63
N THR A 135 9.84 31.26 -46.81
CA THR A 135 9.94 32.15 -47.97
C THR A 135 10.38 31.31 -49.16
N HIS A 136 9.53 31.20 -50.18
CA HIS A 136 9.93 30.75 -51.51
C HIS A 136 9.76 31.93 -52.46
N THR A 137 10.91 32.38 -52.97
CA THR A 137 11.19 33.09 -54.23
C THR A 137 10.09 33.93 -54.87
#